data_AF-A0AAN8X6I6-F1
#
_entry.id   AF-A0AAN8X6I6-F1
#
_cell.length_a   1.000
_cell.length_b   1.000
_cell.length_c   1.000
_cell.angle_alpha   90.00
_cell.angle_beta   90.00
_cell.angle_gamma   90.00
#
_symmetry.space_group_name_H-M   'P 1'
#
loop_
_entity.id
_entity.type
_entity.pdbx_description
1 polymer ?
#
loop_
_entity_poly.entity_id
_entity_poly.type
_entity_poly.pdbx_seq_one_letter_code
_entity_poly.pdbx_strand_id
1 'polypeptide(L)'
;MCVTKASEVRFGQSNCSWSSCREGCTKDIFKCTHIHVNYKRDTKGEFVGTNFTDEALIDTIEWDLINARLYPNVKGCGYPPSVNCTDFNRNYSTPGRTFPCYYSKQTPVMVINHLDLETIKTDLLYAIIIPWGLFLVSILYLLFTYVGMKKPETEGDDTQEVISAKASKEASNYSLRSIGKTINHGMNKLMRDPDDKG
;
A
#
# COMPACT_ATOMS: atom_id res chain seq x y z
N MET A 1 -23.98 -5.03 -8.21
CA MET A 1 -24.35 -6.30 -7.54
C MET A 1 -23.36 -7.39 -7.93
N CYS A 2 -23.21 -8.39 -7.07
CA CYS A 2 -22.47 -9.61 -7.37
C CYS A 2 -23.37 -10.83 -7.23
N VAL A 3 -23.05 -11.86 -8.00
CA VAL A 3 -23.68 -13.17 -7.94
C VAL A 3 -22.59 -14.23 -7.83
N THR A 4 -22.71 -15.11 -6.85
CA THR A 4 -21.79 -16.25 -6.73
C THR A 4 -22.05 -17.21 -7.88
N LYS A 5 -21.05 -17.43 -8.72
CA LYS A 5 -21.11 -18.39 -9.81
C LYS A 5 -20.68 -19.78 -9.34
N ALA A 6 -19.59 -19.85 -8.59
CA ALA A 6 -19.04 -21.10 -8.11
C ALA A 6 -18.23 -20.89 -6.83
N SER A 7 -18.20 -21.92 -5.99
CA SER A 7 -17.32 -21.96 -4.82
C SER A 7 -16.63 -23.31 -4.71
N GLU A 8 -15.32 -23.28 -4.53
CA GLU A 8 -14.49 -24.47 -4.46
C GLU A 8 -13.60 -24.44 -3.23
N VAL A 9 -13.46 -25.59 -2.55
CA VAL A 9 -12.48 -25.74 -1.48
C VAL A 9 -11.25 -26.43 -2.05
N ARG A 10 -10.07 -25.83 -1.84
CA ARG A 10 -8.79 -26.36 -2.30
C ARG A 10 -7.89 -26.66 -1.10
N PHE A 11 -7.01 -27.64 -1.29
CA PHE A 11 -6.05 -28.10 -0.29
C PHE A 11 -4.64 -28.16 -0.86
N GLY A 12 -3.65 -27.92 0.01
CA GLY A 12 -2.24 -27.85 -0.33
C GLY A 12 -1.78 -26.43 -0.62
N GLN A 13 -0.54 -26.12 -0.25
CA GLN A 13 0.04 -24.78 -0.37
C GLN A 13 0.08 -24.30 -1.84
N SER A 14 0.41 -25.19 -2.78
CA SER A 14 0.49 -24.87 -4.22
C SER A 14 -0.87 -24.55 -4.84
N ASN A 15 -1.95 -25.11 -4.31
CA ASN A 15 -3.31 -24.91 -4.82
C ASN A 15 -4.02 -23.70 -4.18
N CYS A 16 -3.41 -23.10 -3.15
CA CYS A 16 -3.92 -21.96 -2.41
C CYS A 16 -3.10 -20.69 -2.67
N SER A 17 -2.89 -20.36 -3.95
CA SER A 17 -2.25 -19.09 -4.34
C SER A 17 -3.05 -17.86 -3.91
N TRP A 18 -4.35 -18.02 -3.66
CA TRP A 18 -5.22 -17.04 -3.03
C TRP A 18 -6.29 -17.75 -2.20
N SER A 19 -7.06 -17.00 -1.44
CA SER A 19 -8.24 -17.49 -0.73
C SER A 19 -9.25 -16.36 -0.65
N SER A 20 -10.52 -16.66 -0.86
CA SER A 20 -11.59 -15.70 -0.69
C SER A 20 -11.70 -15.21 0.74
N CYS A 21 -11.36 -16.04 1.73
CA CYS A 21 -11.26 -15.59 3.12
C CYS A 21 -10.06 -16.25 3.81
N ARG A 22 -9.34 -15.47 4.63
CA ARG A 22 -8.19 -15.91 5.41
C ARG A 22 -8.19 -15.28 6.80
N GLU A 23 -8.34 -16.12 7.82
CA GLU A 23 -8.07 -15.76 9.21
C GLU A 23 -6.57 -15.88 9.49
N GLY A 24 -5.92 -14.75 9.74
CA GLY A 24 -4.49 -14.62 9.96
C GLY A 24 -3.70 -14.26 8.71
N CYS A 25 -3.30 -13.00 8.60
CA CYS A 25 -2.53 -12.49 7.46
C CYS A 25 -1.10 -13.02 7.37
N THR A 26 -0.53 -13.50 8.48
CA THR A 26 0.84 -14.06 8.55
C THR A 26 0.87 -15.59 8.61
N LYS A 27 -0.29 -16.25 8.64
CA LYS A 27 -0.41 -17.70 8.83
C LYS A 27 -0.36 -18.46 7.51
N ASP A 28 0.45 -19.50 7.39
CA ASP A 28 0.45 -20.34 6.19
C ASP A 28 -0.91 -20.97 5.88
N ILE A 29 -1.26 -21.02 4.60
CA ILE A 29 -2.56 -21.50 4.11
C ILE A 29 -2.38 -22.83 3.40
N PHE A 30 -2.96 -23.88 3.97
CA PHE A 30 -3.03 -25.21 3.36
C PHE A 30 -4.46 -25.62 2.96
N LYS A 31 -5.46 -24.85 3.37
CA LYS A 31 -6.87 -25.01 3.02
C LYS A 31 -7.45 -23.64 2.71
N CYS A 32 -7.99 -23.47 1.51
CA CYS A 32 -8.55 -22.20 1.05
C CYS A 32 -9.90 -22.42 0.35
N THR A 33 -10.71 -21.39 0.32
CA THR A 33 -11.99 -21.38 -0.42
C THR A 33 -11.88 -20.37 -1.54
N HIS A 34 -12.17 -20.76 -2.76
CA HIS A 34 -12.21 -19.89 -3.93
C HIS A 34 -13.67 -19.63 -4.28
N ILE A 35 -14.15 -18.42 -3.99
CA ILE A 35 -15.49 -17.96 -4.36
C ILE A 35 -15.35 -17.07 -5.58
N HIS A 36 -15.91 -17.53 -6.70
CA HIS A 36 -15.96 -16.83 -7.96
C HIS A 36 -17.33 -16.16 -8.11
N VAL A 37 -17.32 -14.88 -8.42
CA VAL A 37 -18.52 -14.06 -8.58
C VAL A 37 -18.55 -13.41 -9.96
N ASN A 38 -19.73 -13.30 -10.53
CA ASN A 38 -19.97 -12.40 -11.64
C ASN A 38 -20.56 -11.10 -11.08
N TYR A 39 -20.22 -9.95 -11.66
CA TYR A 39 -20.78 -8.70 -11.19
C TYR A 39 -21.21 -7.80 -12.33
N LYS A 40 -22.19 -6.96 -12.02
CA LYS A 40 -22.72 -5.93 -12.90
C LYS A 40 -23.11 -4.70 -12.09
N ARG A 41 -22.92 -3.52 -12.65
CA ARG A 41 -23.45 -2.28 -12.09
C ARG A 41 -24.96 -2.27 -12.25
N ASP A 42 -25.67 -2.50 -11.15
CA ASP A 42 -27.12 -2.39 -11.09
C ASP A 42 -27.52 -0.95 -10.76
N THR A 43 -27.79 -0.15 -11.80
CA THR A 43 -28.20 1.25 -11.65
C THR A 43 -29.69 1.41 -11.34
N LYS A 44 -30.50 0.37 -11.59
CA LYS A 44 -31.96 0.40 -11.44
C LYS A 44 -32.44 -0.35 -10.19
N GLY A 45 -31.56 -1.06 -9.51
CA GLY A 45 -31.89 -1.87 -8.34
C GLY A 45 -32.72 -3.11 -8.68
N GLU A 46 -32.65 -3.58 -9.92
CA GLU A 46 -33.50 -4.67 -10.44
C GLU A 46 -33.21 -6.02 -9.74
N PHE A 47 -32.02 -6.17 -9.18
CA PHE A 47 -31.53 -7.43 -8.63
C PHE A 47 -31.35 -7.40 -7.10
N VAL A 48 -31.91 -6.39 -6.42
CA VAL A 48 -31.82 -6.28 -4.97
C VAL A 48 -32.73 -7.31 -4.32
N GLY A 49 -32.14 -8.30 -3.63
CA GLY A 49 -32.86 -9.31 -2.87
C GLY A 49 -33.31 -10.55 -3.67
N THR A 50 -33.02 -10.60 -4.97
CA THR A 50 -33.32 -11.77 -5.80
C THR A 50 -32.16 -12.76 -5.74
N ASN A 51 -32.41 -14.04 -5.48
CA ASN A 51 -31.37 -15.08 -5.58
C ASN A 51 -31.64 -15.92 -6.82
N PHE A 52 -30.58 -16.28 -7.54
CA PHE A 52 -30.69 -17.15 -8.70
C PHE A 52 -30.71 -18.60 -8.22
N THR A 53 -31.78 -19.33 -8.55
CA THR A 53 -31.88 -20.77 -8.28
C THR A 53 -31.50 -21.61 -9.50
N ASP A 54 -31.61 -21.02 -10.69
CA ASP A 54 -31.25 -21.63 -11.95
C ASP A 54 -29.94 -21.00 -12.46
N GLU A 55 -28.88 -21.81 -12.51
CA GLU A 55 -27.57 -21.40 -13.00
C GLU A 55 -27.60 -21.05 -14.50
N ALA A 56 -28.50 -21.66 -15.28
CA ALA A 56 -28.62 -21.33 -16.71
C ALA A 56 -29.05 -19.87 -16.93
N LEU A 57 -29.86 -19.31 -16.03
CA LEU A 57 -30.25 -17.90 -16.08
C LEU A 57 -29.07 -16.96 -15.83
N ILE A 58 -28.12 -17.37 -14.98
CA ILE A 58 -26.91 -16.57 -14.69
C ILE A 58 -26.09 -16.36 -15.97
N ASP A 59 -26.01 -17.38 -16.83
CA ASP A 59 -25.25 -17.30 -18.08
C ASP A 59 -25.96 -16.48 -19.18
N THR A 60 -27.27 -16.21 -19.05
CA THR A 60 -28.01 -15.36 -20.01
C THR A 60 -27.80 -13.87 -19.78
N ILE A 61 -27.29 -13.48 -18.60
CA ILE A 61 -27.09 -12.08 -18.23
C ILE A 61 -25.76 -11.59 -18.80
N GLU A 62 -25.78 -10.42 -19.45
CA GLU A 62 -24.56 -9.70 -19.83
C GLU A 62 -23.91 -9.07 -18.59
N TRP A 63 -22.81 -9.68 -18.12
CA TRP A 63 -22.05 -9.23 -16.93
C TRP A 63 -20.97 -8.22 -17.30
N ASP A 64 -20.66 -7.29 -16.37
CA ASP A 64 -19.52 -6.37 -16.54
C ASP A 64 -18.19 -7.13 -16.42
N LEU A 65 -18.16 -8.14 -15.54
CA LEU A 65 -17.04 -9.08 -15.41
C LEU A 65 -17.55 -10.44 -14.91
N ILE A 66 -16.94 -11.49 -15.46
CA ILE A 66 -17.22 -12.89 -15.12
C ILE A 66 -16.01 -13.46 -14.35
N ASN A 67 -16.25 -14.37 -13.40
CA ASN A 67 -15.22 -15.06 -12.62
C ASN A 67 -14.29 -14.13 -11.80
N ALA A 68 -14.83 -13.05 -11.24
CA ALA A 68 -14.11 -12.21 -10.30
C ALA A 68 -13.88 -12.95 -8.97
N ARG A 69 -12.83 -12.57 -8.25
CA ARG A 69 -12.46 -13.17 -6.96
C ARG A 69 -13.04 -12.34 -5.83
N LEU A 70 -13.85 -12.97 -4.98
CA LEU A 70 -14.44 -12.31 -3.82
C LEU A 70 -13.49 -12.36 -2.62
N TYR A 71 -13.37 -11.24 -1.90
CA TYR A 71 -12.60 -11.10 -0.67
C TYR A 71 -13.42 -10.41 0.45
N PRO A 72 -13.11 -10.62 1.74
CA PRO A 72 -13.77 -9.94 2.86
C PRO A 72 -13.42 -8.45 2.93
N ASN A 73 -12.27 -8.07 2.37
CA ASN A 73 -11.74 -6.72 2.40
C ASN A 73 -10.60 -6.59 1.37
N VAL A 74 -10.04 -5.37 1.24
CA VAL A 74 -8.95 -5.06 0.30
C VAL A 74 -7.62 -5.75 0.62
N LYS A 75 -7.43 -6.27 1.84
CA LYS A 75 -6.24 -7.05 2.23
C LYS A 75 -6.39 -8.53 1.93
N GLY A 76 -7.62 -9.02 1.71
CA GLY A 76 -7.94 -10.43 1.51
C GLY A 76 -7.81 -11.30 2.76
N CYS A 77 -7.46 -10.72 3.91
CA CYS A 77 -7.25 -11.42 5.18
C CYS A 77 -7.62 -10.53 6.37
N GLY A 78 -7.72 -11.12 7.55
CA GLY A 78 -7.91 -10.39 8.81
C GLY A 78 -7.91 -11.33 10.00
N TYR A 79 -8.28 -10.80 11.16
CA TYR A 79 -8.37 -11.57 12.40
C TYR A 79 -9.76 -11.39 13.01
N PRO A 80 -10.32 -12.39 13.71
CA PRO A 80 -11.55 -12.21 14.45
C PRO A 80 -11.44 -11.05 15.47
N PRO A 81 -12.47 -10.22 15.65
CA PRO A 81 -13.81 -10.32 15.06
C PRO A 81 -13.97 -9.65 13.68
N SER A 82 -12.96 -8.95 13.15
CA SER A 82 -13.10 -8.20 11.89
C SER A 82 -13.22 -9.08 10.65
N VAL A 83 -12.70 -10.31 10.72
CA VAL A 83 -12.90 -11.34 9.69
C VAL A 83 -13.27 -12.66 10.36
N ASN A 84 -14.37 -13.25 9.92
CA ASN A 84 -14.82 -14.60 10.30
C ASN A 84 -15.11 -15.39 9.02
N CYS A 85 -14.26 -16.37 8.71
CA CYS A 85 -14.37 -17.13 7.47
C CYS A 85 -15.50 -18.15 7.47
N THR A 86 -15.95 -18.58 8.65
CA THR A 86 -17.10 -19.48 8.76
C THR A 86 -18.37 -18.77 8.31
N ASP A 87 -18.60 -17.55 8.82
CA ASP A 87 -19.76 -16.73 8.46
C ASP A 87 -19.65 -16.21 7.04
N PHE A 88 -18.45 -15.79 6.62
CA PHE A 88 -18.21 -15.34 5.25
C PHE A 88 -18.56 -16.43 4.23
N ASN A 89 -18.04 -17.64 4.42
CA ASN A 89 -18.35 -18.74 3.51
C ASN A 89 -19.85 -19.07 3.55
N ARG A 90 -20.47 -19.15 4.72
CA ARG A 90 -21.91 -19.39 4.85
C ARG A 90 -22.76 -18.40 4.05
N ASN A 91 -22.37 -17.12 4.04
CA ASN A 91 -23.15 -16.06 3.39
C ASN A 91 -22.88 -15.94 1.88
N TYR A 92 -21.67 -16.26 1.42
CA TYR A 92 -21.24 -15.94 0.05
C TYR A 92 -20.84 -17.15 -0.80
N SER A 93 -20.60 -18.34 -0.23
CA SER A 93 -20.11 -19.49 -0.99
C SER A 93 -21.19 -20.22 -1.79
N THR A 94 -22.47 -19.97 -1.51
CA THR A 94 -23.57 -20.69 -2.17
C THR A 94 -23.76 -20.16 -3.59
N PRO A 95 -23.65 -20.99 -4.64
CA PRO A 95 -23.93 -20.56 -6.02
C PRO A 95 -25.33 -19.95 -6.17
N GLY A 96 -25.45 -18.95 -7.04
CA GLY A 96 -26.67 -18.19 -7.28
C GLY A 96 -27.03 -17.13 -6.24
N ARG A 97 -26.32 -17.07 -5.11
CA ARG A 97 -26.52 -16.00 -4.11
C ARG A 97 -26.14 -14.64 -4.67
N THR A 98 -26.97 -13.64 -4.39
CA THR A 98 -26.72 -12.25 -4.77
C THR A 98 -26.47 -11.38 -3.54
N PHE A 99 -25.60 -10.39 -3.70
CA PHE A 99 -25.27 -9.45 -2.64
C PHE A 99 -24.67 -8.15 -3.19
N PRO A 100 -24.75 -7.04 -2.44
CA PRO A 100 -23.99 -5.84 -2.76
C PRO A 100 -22.49 -6.11 -2.64
N CYS A 101 -21.73 -5.56 -3.57
CA CYS A 101 -20.28 -5.73 -3.62
C CYS A 101 -19.65 -4.52 -4.29
N TYR A 102 -18.35 -4.34 -4.04
CA TYR A 102 -17.56 -3.23 -4.55
C TYR A 102 -16.36 -3.76 -5.32
N TYR A 103 -15.98 -3.04 -6.37
CA TYR A 103 -14.88 -3.42 -7.24
C TYR A 103 -14.02 -2.20 -7.56
N SER A 104 -12.75 -2.44 -7.85
CA SER A 104 -11.82 -1.40 -8.30
C SER A 104 -11.93 -1.22 -9.81
N LYS A 105 -11.87 0.03 -10.28
CA LYS A 105 -11.75 0.33 -11.71
C LYS A 105 -10.36 -0.05 -12.26
N GLN A 106 -9.33 -0.10 -11.42
CA GLN A 106 -7.97 -0.45 -11.83
C GLN A 106 -7.74 -1.97 -11.82
N THR A 107 -8.38 -2.67 -10.88
CA THR A 107 -8.24 -4.11 -10.68
C THR A 107 -9.63 -4.77 -10.61
N PRO A 108 -10.32 -4.91 -11.75
CA PRO A 108 -11.72 -5.35 -11.77
C PRO A 108 -11.90 -6.80 -11.30
N VAL A 109 -10.86 -7.63 -11.38
CA VAL A 109 -10.90 -9.04 -10.95
C VAL A 109 -11.05 -9.19 -9.43
N MET A 110 -10.72 -8.16 -8.64
CA MET A 110 -10.87 -8.18 -7.18
C MET A 110 -12.17 -7.50 -6.76
N VAL A 111 -12.98 -8.21 -6.01
CA VAL A 111 -14.25 -7.72 -5.48
C VAL A 111 -14.29 -7.91 -3.97
N ILE A 112 -14.87 -6.94 -3.26
CA ILE A 112 -15.05 -6.99 -1.81
C ILE A 112 -16.53 -6.90 -1.44
N ASN A 113 -16.92 -7.59 -0.38
CA ASN A 113 -18.30 -7.58 0.14
C ASN A 113 -18.61 -6.35 1.00
N HIS A 114 -17.62 -5.78 1.68
CA HIS A 114 -17.78 -4.62 2.55
C HIS A 114 -16.72 -3.57 2.26
N LEU A 115 -17.13 -2.30 2.21
CA LEU A 115 -16.24 -1.15 2.03
C LEU A 115 -16.37 -0.24 3.25
N ASP A 116 -15.39 -0.32 4.16
CA ASP A 116 -15.29 0.62 5.29
C ASP A 116 -14.28 1.72 4.95
N LEU A 117 -14.79 2.88 4.53
CA LEU A 117 -13.96 4.04 4.21
C LEU A 117 -13.57 4.86 5.43
N GLU A 118 -14.35 4.79 6.52
CA GLU A 118 -14.17 5.65 7.69
C GLU A 118 -12.95 5.22 8.48
N THR A 119 -12.82 3.92 8.72
CA THR A 119 -11.66 3.33 9.39
C THR A 119 -10.39 3.58 8.56
N ILE A 120 -10.44 3.29 7.25
CA ILE A 120 -9.28 3.48 6.35
C ILE A 120 -8.84 4.95 6.31
N LYS A 121 -9.79 5.89 6.26
CA LYS A 121 -9.48 7.32 6.27
C LYS A 121 -8.81 7.75 7.57
N THR A 122 -9.26 7.21 8.69
CA THR A 122 -8.74 7.56 10.02
C THR A 122 -7.31 7.01 10.21
N ASP A 123 -7.08 5.77 9.81
CA ASP A 123 -5.75 5.16 9.80
C ASP A 123 -4.77 5.96 8.93
N LEU A 124 -5.23 6.36 7.73
CA LEU A 124 -4.44 7.19 6.83
C LEU A 124 -4.13 8.56 7.44
N LEU A 125 -5.09 9.17 8.12
CA LEU A 125 -4.93 10.47 8.77
C LEU A 125 -3.84 10.41 9.85
N TYR A 126 -3.87 9.40 10.72
CA TYR A 126 -2.85 9.20 11.74
C TYR A 126 -1.46 8.96 11.15
N ALA A 127 -1.37 8.17 10.06
CA ALA A 127 -0.13 7.90 9.37
C ALA A 127 0.54 9.15 8.77
N ILE A 128 -0.24 10.21 8.49
CA ILE A 128 0.28 11.49 7.99
C ILE A 128 0.55 12.46 9.14
N ILE A 129 -0.38 12.60 10.09
CA ILE A 129 -0.25 13.60 11.17
C ILE A 129 0.92 13.28 12.11
N ILE A 130 1.14 12.01 12.47
CA ILE A 130 2.16 11.64 13.47
C ILE A 130 3.58 11.98 12.98
N PRO A 131 4.02 11.57 11.78
CA PRO A 131 5.36 11.94 11.28
C PRO A 131 5.54 13.45 11.12
N TRP A 132 4.52 14.15 10.62
CA TRP A 132 4.55 15.61 10.45
C TRP A 132 4.64 16.34 11.79
N GLY A 133 3.89 15.89 12.80
CA GLY A 133 3.94 16.46 14.15
C GLY A 133 5.32 16.32 14.78
N LEU A 134 5.90 15.12 14.72
CA LEU A 134 7.26 14.87 15.24
C LEU A 134 8.32 15.70 14.50
N PHE A 135 8.19 15.84 13.19
CA PHE A 135 9.08 16.67 12.38
C PHE A 135 9.01 18.14 12.80
N LEU A 136 7.81 18.70 12.99
CA LEU A 136 7.62 20.08 13.43
C LEU A 136 8.16 20.32 14.84
N VAL A 137 7.92 19.39 15.77
CA VAL A 137 8.47 19.47 17.13
C VAL A 137 10.00 19.46 17.11
N SER A 138 10.61 18.61 16.28
CA SER A 138 12.06 18.58 16.10
C SER A 138 12.61 19.89 15.55
N ILE A 139 11.94 20.51 14.57
CA ILE A 139 12.35 21.82 14.03
C ILE A 139 12.25 22.91 15.10
N LEU A 140 11.14 22.95 15.84
CA LEU A 140 10.94 23.95 16.90
C LEU A 140 11.99 23.82 18.00
N TYR A 141 12.35 22.60 18.39
CA TYR A 141 13.42 22.33 19.34
C TYR A 141 14.76 22.90 18.84
N LEU A 142 15.13 22.60 17.60
CA LEU A 142 16.37 23.13 17.00
C LEU A 142 16.37 24.66 16.94
N LEU A 143 15.26 25.29 16.54
CA LEU A 143 15.14 26.75 16.52
C LEU A 143 15.29 27.37 17.90
N PHE A 144 14.66 26.78 18.92
CA PHE A 144 14.77 27.25 20.29
C PHE A 144 16.21 27.18 20.80
N THR A 145 16.89 26.05 20.60
CA THR A 145 18.30 25.90 20.99
C THR A 145 19.21 26.83 20.19
N TYR A 146 18.96 27.03 18.90
CA TYR A 146 19.74 27.92 18.05
C TYR A 146 19.63 29.39 18.49
N VAL A 147 18.43 29.86 18.82
CA VAL A 147 18.21 31.21 19.35
C VAL A 147 18.80 31.34 20.75
N GLY A 148 18.69 30.31 21.61
CA GLY A 148 19.33 30.29 22.92
C GLY A 148 20.87 30.33 22.88
N MET A 149 21.47 29.85 21.79
CA MET A 149 22.91 30.00 21.54
C MET A 149 23.30 31.38 20.98
N LYS A 150 22.39 32.12 20.32
CA LYS A 150 22.59 33.52 19.97
C LYS A 150 22.42 34.41 21.20
N LYS A 151 23.45 34.48 22.06
CA LYS A 151 23.56 35.58 23.04
C LYS A 151 23.84 36.89 22.27
N PRO A 152 23.29 38.05 22.67
CA PRO A 152 23.74 39.32 22.12
C PRO A 152 25.23 39.44 22.47
N GLU A 153 26.06 39.59 21.44
CA GLU A 153 27.43 40.02 21.62
C GLU A 153 27.36 41.34 22.38
N THR A 154 27.73 41.29 23.65
CA THR A 154 28.05 42.50 24.40
C THR A 154 29.28 43.05 23.70
N GLU A 155 29.17 44.29 23.19
CA GLU A 155 30.21 44.96 22.41
C GLU A 155 31.61 44.60 22.89
N GLY A 156 32.39 43.97 22.00
CA GLY A 156 33.82 43.79 22.14
C GLY A 156 34.31 42.35 21.95
N ASP A 157 34.33 41.85 20.71
CA ASP A 157 35.51 41.19 20.09
C ASP A 157 35.20 40.73 18.65
N ASP A 158 35.50 41.59 17.67
CA ASP A 158 35.39 41.35 16.22
C ASP A 158 36.33 40.25 15.66
N THR A 159 36.91 39.38 16.51
CA THR A 159 38.01 38.51 16.07
C THR A 159 37.61 37.04 15.87
N GLN A 160 36.55 36.54 16.52
CA GLN A 160 36.28 35.09 16.57
C GLN A 160 35.27 34.56 15.53
N GLU A 161 34.32 35.39 15.06
CA GLU A 161 33.34 34.99 14.02
C GLU A 161 34.00 34.82 12.64
N VAL A 162 35.04 35.61 12.35
CA VAL A 162 35.77 35.57 11.07
C VAL A 162 36.54 34.25 10.89
N ILE A 163 37.07 33.67 11.96
CA ILE A 163 37.93 32.46 11.88
C ILE A 163 37.09 31.19 11.64
N SER A 164 35.95 31.05 12.33
CA SER A 164 35.07 29.87 12.18
C SER A 164 34.36 29.85 10.82
N ALA A 165 33.87 31.00 10.35
CA ALA A 165 33.26 31.12 9.03
C ALA A 165 34.27 30.89 7.89
N LYS A 166 35.53 31.31 8.07
CA LYS A 166 36.61 31.06 7.11
C LYS A 166 37.05 29.59 7.11
N ALA A 167 37.16 28.97 8.29
CA ALA A 167 37.45 27.53 8.41
C ALA A 167 36.35 26.65 7.80
N SER A 168 35.07 27.01 7.97
CA SER A 168 33.94 26.29 7.34
C SER A 168 33.91 26.46 5.81
N LYS A 169 34.21 27.66 5.29
CA LYS A 169 34.32 27.91 3.84
C LYS A 169 35.53 27.22 3.21
N GLU A 170 36.68 27.21 3.88
CA GLU A 170 37.85 26.45 3.43
C GLU A 170 37.60 24.94 3.51
N ALA A 171 36.85 24.49 4.52
CA ALA A 171 36.44 23.09 4.66
C ALA A 171 35.57 22.61 3.48
N SER A 172 34.58 23.42 3.11
CA SER A 172 33.70 23.14 1.99
C SER A 172 34.45 23.17 0.64
N ASN A 173 35.38 24.11 0.46
CA ASN A 173 36.18 24.22 -0.76
C ASN A 173 37.20 23.09 -0.94
N TYR A 174 37.82 22.56 0.13
CA TYR A 174 38.69 21.38 0.00
C TYR A 174 37.87 20.14 -0.36
N SER A 175 36.68 19.98 0.21
CA SER A 175 35.80 18.84 -0.04
C SER A 175 35.33 18.83 -1.50
N LEU A 176 34.88 19.97 -2.03
CA LEU A 176 34.49 20.11 -3.44
C LEU A 176 35.67 19.93 -4.41
N ARG A 177 36.88 20.41 -4.09
CA ARG A 177 38.09 20.15 -4.89
C ARG A 177 38.53 18.70 -4.84
N SER A 178 38.38 18.02 -3.70
CA SER A 178 38.68 16.59 -3.54
C SER A 178 37.72 15.75 -4.38
N ILE A 179 36.43 16.07 -4.35
CA ILE A 179 35.41 15.41 -5.16
C ILE A 179 35.68 15.64 -6.66
N GLY A 180 36.02 16.87 -7.07
CA GLY A 180 36.40 17.18 -8.45
C GLY A 180 37.66 16.43 -8.93
N LYS A 181 38.67 16.24 -8.07
CA LYS A 181 39.85 15.43 -8.39
C LYS A 181 39.53 13.94 -8.49
N THR A 182 38.68 13.40 -7.63
CA THR A 182 38.27 11.99 -7.66
C THR A 182 37.37 11.69 -8.88
N ILE A 183 36.50 12.62 -9.27
CA ILE A 183 35.67 12.50 -10.48
C ILE A 183 36.54 12.55 -11.75
N ASN A 184 37.48 13.50 -11.84
CA ASN A 184 38.38 13.58 -13.00
C ASN A 184 39.32 12.36 -13.11
N HIS A 185 39.79 11.83 -11.98
CA HIS A 185 40.60 10.61 -11.95
C HIS A 185 39.76 9.34 -12.24
N GLY A 186 38.47 9.33 -11.90
CA GLY A 186 37.53 8.26 -12.25
C GLY A 186 37.13 8.27 -13.72
N MET A 187 36.87 9.44 -14.31
CA MET A 187 36.54 9.61 -15.73
C MET A 187 37.73 9.28 -16.65
N ASN A 188 38.96 9.69 -16.29
CA ASN A 188 40.16 9.31 -17.05
C ASN A 188 40.45 7.80 -17.01
N LYS A 189 39.91 7.08 -16.02
CA LYS A 189 40.05 5.62 -15.89
C LYS A 189 38.95 4.85 -16.65
N LEU A 190 37.79 5.46 -16.90
CA LEU A 190 36.70 4.87 -17.69
C LEU A 190 36.77 5.21 -19.19
N MET A 191 37.62 6.16 -19.60
CA MET A 191 37.87 6.50 -21.01
C MET A 191 39.09 5.79 -21.62
N ARG A 192 39.72 4.83 -20.92
CA ARG A 192 40.85 4.06 -21.43
C ARG A 192 40.62 2.56 -21.26
N ASP A 193 40.17 1.95 -22.36
CA ASP A 193 40.24 0.53 -22.72
C ASP A 193 39.27 -0.45 -22.01
N PRO A 194 38.64 -1.36 -22.79
CA PRO A 194 39.41 -2.44 -23.39
C PRO A 194 39.15 -2.60 -24.90
N ASP A 195 40.19 -2.49 -25.73
CA ASP A 195 40.38 -3.38 -26.88
C ASP A 195 41.83 -3.30 -27.40
N ASP A 196 42.73 -4.14 -26.86
CA ASP A 196 43.71 -4.86 -27.70
C ASP A 196 44.33 -6.08 -26.96
N LYS A 197 44.12 -7.24 -27.59
CA LYS A 197 44.89 -8.51 -27.58
C LYS A 197 44.91 -9.43 -26.36
N GLY A 198 44.00 -10.40 -26.44
CA GLY A 198 44.30 -11.83 -26.35
C GLY A 198 43.51 -12.56 -27.42
#